data_AF-A0A4Q1AGF8-F1
#
_entry.id   AF-A0A4Q1AGF8-F1
#
_cell.length_a   1.000
_cell.length_b   1.000
_cell.length_c   1.000
_cell.angle_alpha   90.00
_cell.angle_beta   90.00
_cell.angle_gamma   90.00
#
_symmetry.space_group_name_H-M   'P 1'
#
loop_
_entity.id
_entity.type
_entity.pdbx_description
1 polymer ?
#
loop_
_entity_poly.entity_id
_entity_poly.type
_entity_poly.pdbx_seq_one_letter_code
_entity_poly.pdbx_strand_id
1 'polypeptide(L)' 'MANKKPIIDLKTKGIEYEQNNQTIKLVAFNKKNMTIDITIWEDGKYIKDSNIVFAHLPKSIKSKIKPL' A
#
# COMPACT_ATOMS: atom_id res chain seq x y z
N MET A 1 11.27 -15.94 20.87
CA MET A 1 9.84 -15.63 20.64
C MET A 1 9.71 -14.96 19.29
N ALA A 2 8.81 -15.46 18.44
CA ALA A 2 8.77 -15.18 17.01
C ALA A 2 8.80 -13.68 16.70
N ASN A 3 9.82 -13.26 15.95
CA ASN A 3 9.95 -11.93 15.37
C ASN A 3 8.69 -11.65 14.54
N LYS A 4 7.70 -10.95 15.10
CA LYS A 4 6.54 -10.46 14.35
C LYS A 4 7.11 -9.60 13.22
N LYS A 5 7.07 -10.10 11.99
CA LYS A 5 7.55 -9.37 10.82
C LYS A 5 6.85 -8.00 10.84
N PRO A 6 7.60 -6.89 10.96
CA PRO A 6 7.00 -5.55 11.04
C PRO A 6 6.39 -5.11 9.70
N ILE A 7 6.52 -5.94 8.67
CA ILE A 7 6.06 -5.69 7.32
C ILE A 7 4.99 -6.73 6.98
N ILE A 8 3.82 -6.26 6.60
CA ILE A 8 2.71 -7.07 6.10
C ILE A 8 2.71 -6.99 4.58
N ASP A 9 2.68 -8.14 3.92
CA ASP A 9 2.51 -8.19 2.47
C ASP A 9 1.06 -7.82 2.11
N LEU A 10 0.89 -6.78 1.31
CA LEU A 10 -0.41 -6.35 0.77
C LEU A 10 -0.59 -6.76 -0.70
N LYS A 11 0.51 -7.10 -1.38
CA LYS A 11 0.52 -7.53 -2.78
C LYS A 11 -0.37 -8.75 -2.99
N THR A 12 -0.34 -9.71 -2.07
CA THR A 12 -1.21 -10.90 -2.07
C THR A 12 -2.69 -10.58 -1.95
N LYS A 13 -3.07 -9.40 -1.44
CA LYS A 13 -4.47 -8.98 -1.34
C LYS A 13 -4.99 -8.27 -2.59
N GLY A 14 -4.12 -7.92 -3.54
CA GLY A 14 -4.51 -7.18 -4.75
C GLY A 14 -5.22 -5.85 -4.41
N ILE A 15 -4.79 -5.16 -3.36
CA ILE A 15 -5.39 -3.87 -3.00
C ILE A 15 -4.77 -2.81 -3.89
N GLU A 16 -5.61 -2.18 -4.69
CA GLU A 16 -5.25 -1.04 -5.53
C GLU A 16 -6.36 -0.01 -5.55
N TYR A 17 -5.99 1.22 -5.90
CA TYR A 17 -6.94 2.32 -6.07
C TYR A 17 -6.44 3.27 -7.15
N GLU A 18 -7.37 3.90 -7.85
CA GLU A 18 -7.06 4.97 -8.78
C GLU A 18 -7.05 6.33 -8.08
N GLN A 19 -6.07 7.17 -8.41
CA GLN A 19 -5.96 8.55 -7.96
C GLN A 19 -5.32 9.36 -9.08
N ASN A 20 -5.95 10.47 -9.49
CA ASN A 20 -5.42 11.37 -10.53
C ASN A 20 -5.00 10.65 -11.83
N ASN A 21 -5.83 9.73 -12.34
CA ASN A 21 -5.54 8.92 -13.53
C ASN A 21 -4.36 7.94 -13.37
N GLN A 22 -3.88 7.75 -12.15
CA GLN A 22 -2.83 6.80 -11.80
C GLN A 22 -3.41 5.65 -10.99
N THR A 23 -3.05 4.43 -11.35
CA THR A 23 -3.36 3.24 -10.58
C THR A 23 -2.27 3.02 -9.53
N ILE A 24 -2.63 3.10 -8.26
CA ILE A 24 -1.75 2.88 -7.13
C ILE A 24 -2.01 1.50 -6.53
N LYS A 25 -1.03 0.62 -6.65
CA LYS A 25 -1.06 -0.74 -6.11
C LYS A 25 -0.32 -0.77 -4.78
N LEU A 26 -0.94 -1.30 -3.74
CA LEU A 26 -0.30 -1.45 -2.44
C LEU A 26 0.50 -2.76 -2.41
N VAL A 27 1.78 -2.65 -2.05
CA VAL A 27 2.72 -3.76 -2.07
C VAL A 27 2.97 -4.28 -0.66
N ALA A 28 3.35 -3.40 0.26
CA ALA A 28 3.68 -3.80 1.62
C ALA A 28 3.29 -2.71 2.64
N PHE A 29 2.90 -3.14 3.83
CA PHE A 29 2.66 -2.25 4.96
C PHE A 29 3.75 -2.41 6.01
N ASN A 30 4.57 -1.38 6.15
CA ASN A 30 5.55 -1.29 7.21
C ASN A 30 4.90 -0.71 8.48
N LYS A 31 4.49 -1.60 9.40
CA LYS A 31 3.92 -1.24 10.70
C LYS A 31 4.90 -0.49 11.61
N LYS A 32 6.22 -0.64 11.40
CA LYS A 32 7.24 0.06 12.21
C LYS A 32 7.21 1.57 11.95
N ASN A 33 7.12 1.96 10.68
CA ASN A 33 7.14 3.36 10.25
C ASN A 33 5.75 3.90 9.90
N MET A 34 4.71 3.05 9.96
CA MET A 34 3.34 3.37 9.53
C MET A 34 3.27 3.87 8.08
N THR A 35 4.10 3.29 7.21
CA THR A 35 4.20 3.59 5.77
C THR A 35 3.80 2.40 4.93
N ILE A 36 3.24 2.68 3.76
CA ILE A 36 2.81 1.69 2.79
C ILE A 36 3.68 1.88 1.55
N ASP A 37 4.36 0.83 1.15
CA ASP A 37 5.03 0.75 -0.13
C ASP A 37 3.97 0.55 -1.22
N ILE A 38 3.99 1.43 -2.20
CA ILE A 38 3.06 1.48 -3.31
C ILE A 38 3.80 1.48 -4.65
N THR A 39 3.15 0.95 -5.66
CA THR A 39 3.60 1.07 -7.04
C THR A 39 2.58 1.89 -7.81
N ILE A 40 3.06 2.91 -8.52
CA ILE A 40 2.25 3.83 -9.31
C ILE A 40 2.36 3.41 -10.79
N TRP A 41 1.21 3.23 -11.40
CA TRP A 41 1.04 2.93 -12.82
C TRP A 41 0.18 4.01 -13.47
N GLU A 42 0.48 4.37 -14.72
CA GLU A 42 -0.28 5.35 -15.49
C GLU A 42 -0.40 4.83 -16.92
N ASP A 43 -1.61 4.83 -17.49
CA ASP A 43 -1.88 4.27 -18.82
C ASP A 43 -1.32 2.84 -19.04
N GLY A 44 -1.40 2.01 -18.00
CA GLY A 44 -0.89 0.63 -18.03
C GLY A 44 0.64 0.50 -18.02
N LYS A 45 1.37 1.61 -17.87
CA LYS A 45 2.82 1.64 -17.75
C LYS A 45 3.23 1.82 -16.30
N TYR A 46 4.22 1.05 -15.87
CA TYR A 46 4.86 1.26 -14.58
C TYR A 46 5.56 2.62 -14.59
N ILE A 47 5.29 3.44 -13.57
CA ILE A 47 5.90 4.76 -13.43
C ILE A 47 7.01 4.71 -12.38
N LYS A 48 6.66 4.32 -11.16
CA LYS A 48 7.61 4.23 -10.04
C LYS A 48 7.03 3.47 -8.85
N ASP A 49 7.93 2.97 -8.02
CA ASP A 49 7.64 2.62 -6.64
C ASP A 49 7.82 3.85 -5.75
N SER A 50 6.95 3.99 -4.76
CA SER A 50 6.98 5.07 -3.78
C SER A 50 6.47 4.55 -2.45
N ASN A 51 6.73 5.27 -1.37
CA ASN A 51 6.11 5.00 -0.08
C ASN A 51 5.19 6.15 0.33
N ILE A 52 4.08 5.84 0.98
CA ILE A 52 3.15 6.84 1.51
C ILE A 52 2.78 6.53 2.95
N VAL A 53 2.46 7.57 3.72
CA VAL A 53 2.02 7.41 5.11
C VAL A 53 0.63 6.81 5.13
N PHE A 54 0.41 5.80 5.97
CA PHE A 54 -0.87 5.11 6.12
C PHE A 54 -2.05 6.09 6.34
N ALA A 55 -1.82 7.18 7.07
CA ALA A 55 -2.83 8.21 7.34
C ALA A 55 -3.37 8.90 6.06
N HIS A 56 -2.53 9.06 5.04
CA HIS A 56 -2.88 9.72 3.78
C HIS A 56 -3.70 8.83 2.84
N LEU A 57 -3.78 7.51 3.12
CA LEU A 57 -4.61 6.62 2.33
C LEU A 57 -6.10 7.00 2.42
N PRO A 58 -6.87 6.75 1.35
CA PRO A 58 -8.33 6.89 1.38
C PRO A 58 -8.97 6.05 2.48
N LYS A 59 -10.09 6.51 3.04
CA LYS A 59 -10.80 5.83 4.14
C LYS A 59 -11.18 4.39 3.78
N SER A 60 -11.60 4.15 2.53
CA SER A 60 -11.92 2.82 2.00
C SER A 60 -10.73 1.86 2.02
N ILE A 61 -9.53 2.35 1.71
CA ILE A 61 -8.31 1.54 1.70
C ILE A 61 -7.81 1.29 3.12
N LYS A 62 -7.82 2.32 3.97
CA LYS A 62 -7.48 2.19 5.40
C LYS A 62 -8.33 1.12 6.09
N SER A 63 -9.62 1.04 5.79
CA SER A 63 -10.52 0.05 6.37
C SER A 63 -10.16 -1.40 5.98
N LYS A 64 -9.62 -1.61 4.76
CA LYS A 64 -9.16 -2.94 4.31
C LYS A 64 -7.85 -3.39 4.97
N ILE A 65 -7.02 -2.43 5.38
CA ILE A 65 -5.68 -2.68 5.94
C ILE A 65 -5.72 -2.75 7.47
N LYS A 66 -6.55 -1.93 8.13
CA LYS A 66 -6.66 -1.88 9.59
C LYS A 66 -6.93 -3.22 10.30
N PRO A 67 -7.71 -4.18 9.75
CA PRO A 67 -7.89 -5.48 10.38
C PRO A 67 -6.69 -6.44 10.24
N LEU A 68 -5.57 -6.01 9.64
CA LEU A 68 -4.35 -6.81 9.41
C LEU A 68 -3.22 -6.50 10.38
#